data_AF-A0A529MJP8-F1
#
_entry.id   AF-A0A529MJP8-F1
#
_cell.length_a   1.000
_cell.length_b   1.000
_cell.length_c   1.000
_cell.angle_alpha   90.00
_cell.angle_beta   90.00
_cell.angle_gamma   90.00
#
_symmetry.space_group_name_H-M   'P 1'
#
loop_
_entity.id
_entity.type
_entity.pdbx_description
1 polymer ?
#
loop_
_entity_poly.entity_id
_entity_poly.type
_entity_poly.pdbx_seq_one_letter_code
_entity_poly.pdbx_strand_id
1 'polypeptide(L)'
;LGIGIGIGIVGAALFFGDAVITPAISVLSAVEGMNVVTPTFQPYVVPLTLAILAIVFAVQRFGTGGVGLVFGPVTALWFLAIGLSGLNHIMDDPEILLAISPHYIVAFLINSPDVS
;
A
#
# COMPACT_ATOMS: atom_id res chain seq x y z
N LEU A 1 39.07 1.28 -2.11
CA LEU A 1 38.41 -0.04 -2.29
C LEU A 1 37.45 -0.39 -1.15
N GLY A 2 37.83 -0.23 0.13
CA GLY A 2 36.98 -0.62 1.27
C GLY A 2 35.65 0.15 1.44
N ILE A 3 35.62 1.45 1.15
CA ILE A 3 34.39 2.26 1.29
C ILE A 3 33.30 1.82 0.30
N GLY A 4 33.68 1.48 -0.94
CA GLY A 4 32.73 1.01 -1.96
C GLY A 4 32.06 -0.31 -1.59
N ILE A 5 32.81 -1.23 -0.96
CA ILE A 5 32.27 -2.49 -0.44
C ILE A 5 31.33 -2.23 0.73
N GLY A 6 31.69 -1.31 1.64
CA GLY A 6 30.84 -0.92 2.77
C GLY A 6 29.48 -0.36 2.33
N ILE A 7 29.48 0.58 1.38
CA ILE A 7 28.24 1.14 0.81
C ILE A 7 27.42 0.07 0.10
N GLY A 8 28.07 -0.85 -0.62
CA GLY A 8 27.40 -1.98 -1.27
C GLY A 8 26.68 -2.91 -0.29
N ILE A 9 27.32 -3.23 0.85
CA ILE A 9 26.71 -4.06 1.91
C ILE A 9 25.52 -3.34 2.55
N VAL A 10 25.67 -2.04 2.84
CA VAL A 10 24.57 -1.23 3.40
C VAL A 10 23.38 -1.18 2.44
N GLY A 11 23.63 -0.92 1.15
CA GLY A 11 22.58 -0.91 0.12
C GLY A 11 21.88 -2.26 -0.02
N ALA A 12 22.64 -3.37 -0.02
CA ALA A 12 22.07 -4.71 -0.06
C ALA A 12 21.22 -5.02 1.18
N ALA A 13 21.67 -4.64 2.37
CA ALA A 13 20.92 -4.83 3.61
C ALA A 13 19.60 -4.03 3.63
N LEU A 14 19.64 -2.77 3.17
CA LEU A 14 18.44 -1.94 3.01
C LEU A 14 17.45 -2.55 2.01
N PHE A 15 17.93 -3.02 0.86
CA PHE A 15 17.09 -3.65 -0.15
C PHE A 15 16.44 -4.94 0.38
N PHE A 16 17.19 -5.78 1.10
CA PHE A 16 16.64 -6.98 1.75
C PHE A 16 15.61 -6.62 2.83
N GLY A 17 15.85 -5.57 3.61
CA GLY A 17 14.89 -5.06 4.58
C GLY A 17 13.57 -4.66 3.92
N ASP A 18 13.62 -3.84 2.88
CA ASP A 18 12.43 -3.36 2.16
C ASP A 18 11.64 -4.51 1.51
N ALA A 19 12.35 -5.48 0.92
CA ALA A 19 11.75 -6.66 0.30
C ALA A 19 11.00 -7.55 1.30
N VAL A 20 11.43 -7.61 2.56
CA VAL A 20 10.78 -8.40 3.62
C VAL A 20 9.65 -7.61 4.30
N ILE A 21 9.84 -6.31 4.53
CA ILE A 21 8.88 -5.47 5.26
C ILE A 21 7.62 -5.18 4.44
N THR A 22 7.76 -4.90 3.14
CA THR A 22 6.63 -4.54 2.26
C THR A 22 5.47 -5.56 2.25
N PRO A 23 5.70 -6.87 2.02
CA PRO A 23 4.61 -7.85 2.06
C PRO A 23 4.02 -7.99 3.47
N ALA A 24 4.83 -7.86 4.53
CA ALA A 24 4.35 -7.96 5.90
C ALA A 24 3.42 -6.80 6.27
N ILE A 25 3.86 -5.56 6.01
CA ILE A 25 3.08 -4.36 6.34
C ILE A 25 1.80 -4.27 5.51
N SER A 26 1.87 -4.56 4.20
CA SER A 26 0.68 -4.49 3.34
C SER A 26 -0.42 -5.47 3.76
N VAL A 27 -0.07 -6.73 4.10
CA VAL A 27 -1.05 -7.72 4.58
C VAL A 27 -1.56 -7.36 5.97
N LEU A 28 -0.68 -6.91 6.88
CA LEU A 28 -1.08 -6.48 8.22
C LEU A 28 -2.08 -5.32 8.15
N SER A 29 -1.79 -4.27 7.39
CA SER A 29 -2.68 -3.13 7.23
C SER A 29 -4.03 -3.51 6.59
N ALA A 30 -4.04 -4.45 5.64
CA ALA A 30 -5.28 -4.97 5.08
C ALA A 30 -6.14 -5.68 6.13
N VAL A 31 -5.53 -6.49 7.01
CA VAL A 31 -6.23 -7.20 8.08
C VAL A 31 -6.66 -6.24 9.21
N GLU A 32 -5.83 -5.28 9.57
CA GLU A 32 -6.18 -4.24 10.56
C GLU A 32 -7.37 -3.40 10.10
N GLY A 33 -7.52 -3.17 8.80
CA GLY A 33 -8.69 -2.51 8.21
C GLY A 33 -10.02 -3.20 8.54
N MET A 34 -10.02 -4.52 8.79
CA MET A 34 -11.24 -5.24 9.20
C MET A 34 -11.74 -4.82 10.59
N ASN A 35 -10.85 -4.33 11.47
CA ASN A 35 -11.23 -3.87 12.81
C ASN A 35 -12.12 -2.62 12.78
N VAL A 36 -12.12 -1.87 11.68
CA VAL A 36 -12.99 -0.71 11.49
C VAL A 36 -14.48 -1.14 11.47
N VAL A 37 -14.76 -2.37 11.03
CA VAL A 37 -16.13 -2.91 10.97
C VAL A 37 -16.51 -3.60 12.28
N THR A 38 -15.60 -4.35 12.90
CA THR A 38 -15.85 -4.95 14.23
C THR A 38 -14.56 -5.17 15.03
N PRO A 39 -14.52 -4.77 16.31
CA PRO A 39 -13.35 -4.97 17.17
C PRO A 39 -13.13 -6.45 17.55
N THR A 40 -14.08 -7.35 17.23
CA THR A 40 -13.93 -8.80 17.50
C THR A 40 -12.72 -9.42 16.77
N PHE A 41 -12.24 -8.80 15.69
CA PHE A 41 -11.10 -9.31 14.93
C PHE A 41 -9.72 -8.96 15.53
N GLN A 42 -9.64 -8.08 16.54
CA GLN A 42 -8.37 -7.63 17.13
C GLN A 42 -7.42 -8.78 17.53
N PRO A 43 -7.87 -9.81 18.29
CA PRO A 43 -7.00 -10.92 18.66
C PRO A 43 -6.53 -11.78 17.47
N TYR A 44 -7.22 -11.68 16.34
CA TYR A 44 -6.97 -12.48 15.14
C TYR A 44 -6.09 -11.77 14.10
N VAL A 45 -5.78 -10.48 14.28
CA VAL A 45 -5.00 -9.69 13.31
C VAL A 45 -3.66 -10.34 13.00
N VAL A 46 -2.85 -10.61 14.03
CA VAL A 46 -1.51 -11.19 13.87
C VAL A 46 -1.58 -12.64 13.36
N PRO A 47 -2.37 -13.55 13.95
CA PRO A 47 -2.50 -14.92 13.44
C PRO A 47 -2.96 -14.99 11.98
N LEU A 48 -3.93 -14.16 11.59
CA LEU A 48 -4.47 -14.15 10.23
C LEU A 48 -3.45 -13.60 9.23
N THR A 49 -2.72 -12.54 9.59
CA THR A 49 -1.63 -11.98 8.77
C THR A 49 -0.56 -13.04 8.50
N LEU A 50 -0.11 -13.77 9.52
CA LEU A 50 0.86 -14.84 9.38
C LEU A 50 0.34 -15.98 8.48
N ALA A 51 -0.93 -16.37 8.65
CA ALA A 51 -1.55 -17.39 7.83
C ALA A 51 -1.64 -16.97 6.35
N ILE A 52 -2.07 -15.73 6.06
CA ILE A 52 -2.15 -15.19 4.71
C ILE A 52 -0.76 -15.15 4.07
N LEU A 53 0.25 -14.62 4.78
CA LEU A 53 1.62 -14.58 4.28
C LEU A 53 2.16 -15.98 3.97
N ALA A 54 1.95 -16.93 4.87
CA ALA A 54 2.38 -18.32 4.67
C ALA A 54 1.73 -18.93 3.42
N ILE A 55 0.43 -18.72 3.21
CA ILE A 55 -0.30 -19.22 2.03
C ILE A 55 0.21 -18.54 0.75
N VAL A 56 0.31 -17.21 0.75
CA VAL A 56 0.74 -16.43 -0.42
C VAL A 56 2.16 -16.84 -0.84
N PHE A 57 3.12 -16.90 0.09
CA PHE A 57 4.47 -17.36 -0.20
C PHE A 57 4.53 -18.85 -0.58
N ALA A 58 3.70 -19.69 0.04
CA ALA A 58 3.62 -21.11 -0.32
C ALA A 58 3.13 -21.32 -1.76
N VAL A 59 2.22 -20.48 -2.27
CA VAL A 59 1.75 -20.56 -3.66
C VAL A 59 2.78 -20.00 -4.64
N GLN A 60 3.53 -18.97 -4.26
CA GLN A 60 4.56 -18.36 -5.11
C GLN A 60 5.67 -19.35 -5.54
N ARG A 61 5.90 -20.43 -4.79
CA ARG A 61 6.87 -21.48 -5.16
C ARG A 61 6.56 -22.17 -6.50
N PHE A 62 5.30 -22.14 -6.95
CA PHE A 62 4.85 -22.77 -8.19
C PHE A 62 5.04 -21.86 -9.41
N GLY A 63 5.65 -20.69 -9.22
CA GLY A 63 5.92 -19.71 -10.27
C GLY A 63 5.03 -18.48 -10.17
N THR A 64 5.62 -17.32 -10.45
CA THR A 64 4.94 -16.01 -10.37
C THR A 64 3.93 -15.80 -11.51
N GLY A 65 4.06 -16.53 -12.62
CA GLY A 65 3.14 -16.43 -13.76
C GLY A 65 1.70 -16.86 -13.44
N GLY A 66 1.53 -17.94 -12.66
CA GLY A 66 0.21 -18.39 -12.23
C GLY A 66 -0.45 -17.44 -11.23
N VAL A 67 0.35 -16.87 -10.33
CA VAL A 67 -0.10 -15.86 -9.36
C VAL A 67 -0.55 -14.59 -10.09
N GLY A 68 0.22 -14.12 -11.07
CA GLY A 68 -0.11 -12.94 -11.88
C GLY A 68 -1.45 -13.05 -12.62
N LEU A 69 -1.82 -14.26 -13.07
CA LEU A 69 -3.11 -14.49 -13.75
C LEU A 69 -4.32 -14.29 -12.82
N VAL A 70 -4.17 -14.55 -11.52
CA VAL A 70 -5.23 -14.37 -10.52
C VAL A 70 -5.22 -12.92 -10.01
N PHE A 71 -4.04 -12.40 -9.70
CA PHE A 71 -3.91 -11.05 -9.14
C PHE A 71 -4.29 -9.97 -10.17
N GLY A 72 -3.99 -10.15 -11.46
CA GLY A 72 -4.33 -9.18 -12.50
C GLY A 72 -5.82 -8.79 -12.54
N PRO A 73 -6.74 -9.74 -12.70
CA PRO A 73 -8.18 -9.48 -12.66
C PRO A 73 -8.66 -8.88 -11.33
N VAL A 74 -8.12 -9.34 -10.20
CA VAL A 74 -8.47 -8.80 -8.87
C VAL A 74 -8.04 -7.34 -8.76
N THR A 75 -6.83 -7.00 -9.20
CA THR A 75 -6.33 -5.63 -9.24
C THR A 75 -7.12 -4.75 -10.20
N ALA A 76 -7.53 -5.27 -11.36
CA ALA A 76 -8.38 -4.54 -12.29
C ALA A 76 -9.75 -4.23 -11.66
N LEU A 77 -10.38 -5.21 -11.00
CA LEU A 77 -11.64 -5.02 -10.29
C LEU A 77 -11.49 -3.97 -9.17
N TRP A 78 -10.39 -4.03 -8.41
CA TRP A 78 -10.09 -3.06 -7.38
C TRP A 78 -9.94 -1.64 -7.95
N PHE A 79 -9.16 -1.46 -9.02
CA PHE A 79 -9.00 -0.17 -9.69
C PHE A 79 -10.32 0.38 -10.24
N LEU A 80 -11.17 -0.49 -10.80
CA LEU A 80 -12.50 -0.10 -11.24
C LEU A 80 -13.38 0.35 -10.07
N ALA A 81 -13.35 -0.37 -8.95
CA ALA A 81 -14.13 -0.01 -7.77
C ALA A 81 -13.74 1.36 -7.20
N ILE A 82 -12.44 1.62 -7.00
CA ILE A 82 -11.98 2.92 -6.52
C ILE A 82 -12.15 4.03 -7.56
N GLY A 83 -12.01 3.71 -8.85
CA GLY A 83 -12.21 4.65 -9.96
C GLY A 83 -13.67 5.11 -10.05
N LEU A 84 -14.63 4.19 -10.01
CA LEU A 84 -16.05 4.51 -10.03
C LEU A 84 -16.47 5.28 -8.77
N SER A 85 -15.98 4.88 -7.59
CA SER A 85 -16.24 5.60 -6.35
C SER A 85 -15.69 7.03 -6.40
N GLY A 86 -14.44 7.20 -6.88
CA GLY A 86 -13.83 8.51 -7.03
C GLY A 86 -14.54 9.39 -8.07
N LEU A 87 -14.98 8.82 -9.19
CA LEU A 87 -15.75 9.54 -10.21
C LEU A 87 -17.05 10.12 -9.65
N ASN A 88 -17.78 9.37 -8.83
CA ASN A 88 -19.00 9.89 -8.18
C ASN A 88 -18.69 11.14 -7.35
N HIS A 89 -17.62 11.13 -6.55
CA HIS A 89 -17.24 12.27 -5.71
C HIS A 89 -16.74 13.47 -6.54
N ILE A 90 -16.07 13.23 -7.68
CA ILE A 90 -15.63 14.30 -8.58
C ILE A 90 -16.83 15.00 -9.25
N MET A 91 -17.91 14.27 -9.52
CA MET A 91 -19.14 14.85 -10.09
C MET A 91 -19.87 15.72 -9.08
N ASP A 92 -19.79 15.39 -7.80
CA ASP A 92 -20.38 16.18 -6.71
C ASP A 92 -19.62 17.51 -6.49
N ASP A 93 -18.28 17.48 -6.52
CA ASP A 93 -17.44 18.68 -6.35
C ASP A 93 -16.31 18.76 -7.40
N PRO A 94 -16.58 19.33 -8.59
CA PRO A 94 -15.59 19.44 -9.67
C PRO A 94 -14.35 20.29 -9.32
N GLU A 95 -14.47 21.19 -8.34
CA GLU A 95 -13.36 22.00 -7.84
C GLU A 95 -12.25 21.15 -7.22
N ILE A 96 -12.51 19.90 -6.81
CA ILE A 96 -11.49 18.96 -6.30
C ILE A 96 -10.35 18.76 -7.33
N LEU A 97 -10.65 18.88 -8.63
CA LEU A 97 -9.62 18.75 -9.67
C LEU A 97 -8.56 19.86 -9.62
N LEU A 98 -8.89 21.01 -9.03
CA LEU A 98 -7.93 22.10 -8.84
C LEU A 98 -6.80 21.71 -7.87
N ALA A 99 -7.05 20.77 -6.95
CA ALA A 99 -6.05 20.23 -6.02
C ALA A 99 -4.90 19.49 -6.73
N ILE A 100 -5.08 19.08 -7.99
CA ILE A 100 -4.01 18.48 -8.81
C ILE A 100 -2.88 19.50 -9.04
N SER A 101 -3.21 20.79 -9.11
CA SER A 101 -2.18 21.78 -9.38
C SER A 101 -1.38 22.16 -8.12
N PRO A 102 -0.03 22.16 -8.19
CA PRO A 102 0.83 22.44 -7.04
C PRO A 102 0.65 23.84 -6.43
N HIS A 103 0.14 24.82 -7.19
CA HIS A 103 -0.10 26.17 -6.68
C HIS A 103 -1.07 26.22 -5.50
N TYR A 104 -2.06 25.31 -5.43
CA TYR A 104 -2.97 25.23 -4.28
C TYR A 104 -2.24 24.77 -3.01
N ILE A 105 -1.30 23.84 -3.13
CA ILE A 105 -0.47 23.39 -2.01
C ILE A 105 0.43 24.52 -1.51
N VAL A 106 1.09 25.24 -2.43
CA VAL A 106 1.95 26.38 -2.06
C VAL A 106 1.14 27.52 -1.42
N ALA A 107 -0.03 27.84 -1.99
CA ALA A 107 -0.92 28.84 -1.42
C ALA A 107 -1.46 28.42 -0.06
N PHE A 108 -1.81 27.14 0.13
CA PHE A 108 -2.25 26.60 1.41
C PHE A 108 -1.17 26.72 2.48
N LEU A 109 0.08 26.31 2.17
CA LEU A 109 1.21 26.39 3.12
C LEU A 109 1.54 27.83 3.55
N ILE A 110 1.37 28.81 2.65
CA ILE A 110 1.64 30.22 2.96
C ILE A 110 0.48 30.87 3.75
N ASN A 111 -0.76 30.55 3.39
CA ASN A 111 -1.96 31.18 3.99
C ASN A 111 -2.46 30.47 5.25
N SER A 112 -1.97 29.26 5.53
CA SER A 112 -2.36 28.48 6.72
C SER A 112 -1.12 27.94 7.45
N PRO A 113 -0.28 28.83 8.02
CA PRO A 113 0.97 28.43 8.68
C PRO A 113 0.77 27.64 9.99
N ASP A 114 -0.41 27.72 10.62
CA ASP A 114 -0.70 27.11 11.92
C ASP A 114 -1.15 25.64 11.84
N VAL A 115 -1.47 25.13 10.64
CA VAL A 115 -1.87 23.72 10.39
C VAL A 115 -0.72 22.86 9.84
N SER A 116 0.51 23.39 9.86
CA SER A 116 1.75 22.67 9.54
C SER A 116 2.47 22.18 10.79
#